data_AF-B7QDT8-F1
#
_entry.id   AF-B7QDT8-F1
#
_cell.length_a   1.000
_cell.length_b   1.000
_cell.length_c   1.000
_cell.angle_alpha   90.00
_cell.angle_beta   90.00
_cell.angle_gamma   90.00
#
_symmetry.space_group_name_H-M   'P 1'
#
loop_
_entity.id
_entity.type
_entity.pdbx_description
1 polymer ?
#
loop_
_entity_poly.entity_id
_entity_poly.type
_entity_poly.pdbx_seq_one_letter_code
_entity_poly.pdbx_strand_id
1 'polypeptide(L)'
;MGNRIGAFLARPIRNFNIENRVQKVVGAEKPKSAPRHPSDQKYEAQVAVGKFSFSSFSSTVENSVRSSLTRTLFLSSHSVPLQPEPEKAERVLPQSRQSWQQYQYGYYEPETVQPGRITLRQATQLVSDGAADPARFTPEALAAQYGLRVEDVRSVLKYFKPFQVYTPEVDLAEKLGVKKLKEALRIPGLQTDQTQVKAKALLE
;
A
#
# COMPACT_ATOMS: atom_id res chain seq x y z
N MET A 1 -34.20 23.53 -11.36
CA MET A 1 -34.72 24.23 -10.17
C MET A 1 -35.97 23.47 -9.70
N GLY A 2 -35.83 22.48 -8.81
CA GLY A 2 -36.95 21.62 -8.41
C GLY A 2 -38.00 22.37 -7.58
N ASN A 3 -39.27 21.96 -7.68
CA ASN A 3 -40.45 22.61 -7.10
C ASN A 3 -40.41 22.72 -5.56
N ARG A 4 -39.65 23.68 -5.03
CA ARG A 4 -39.53 23.94 -3.58
C ARG A 4 -40.90 24.31 -2.98
N ILE A 5 -41.73 25.03 -3.74
CA ILE A 5 -43.07 25.47 -3.34
C ILE A 5 -44.01 24.25 -3.14
N GLY A 6 -43.95 23.27 -4.04
CA GLY A 6 -44.75 22.04 -3.92
C GLY A 6 -44.41 21.22 -2.67
N ALA A 7 -43.13 21.22 -2.27
CA ALA A 7 -42.70 20.54 -1.05
C ALA A 7 -43.24 21.21 0.22
N PHE A 8 -43.39 22.54 0.25
CA PHE A 8 -43.96 23.24 1.42
C PHE A 8 -45.46 22.99 1.58
N LEU A 9 -46.20 22.92 0.48
CA LEU A 9 -47.65 22.66 0.50
C LEU A 9 -47.99 21.18 0.78
N ALA A 10 -47.15 20.25 0.33
CA ALA A 10 -47.41 18.82 0.52
C ALA A 10 -47.05 18.29 1.92
N ARG A 11 -46.20 18.99 2.68
CA ARG A 11 -45.75 18.60 4.04
C ARG A 11 -46.90 18.44 5.05
N PRO A 12 -47.81 19.42 5.25
CA PRO A 12 -48.89 19.27 6.23
C PRO A 12 -49.86 18.13 5.87
N ILE A 13 -50.10 17.90 4.57
CA ILE A 13 -50.97 16.83 4.08
C ILE A 13 -50.33 15.45 4.34
N ARG A 14 -49.02 15.32 4.06
CA ARG A 14 -48.27 14.06 4.32
C ARG A 14 -48.18 13.75 5.82
N ASN A 15 -48.07 14.81 6.63
CA ASN A 15 -47.84 14.76 8.06
C ASN A 15 -49.13 14.70 8.90
N PHE A 16 -50.28 14.55 8.26
CA PHE A 16 -51.52 14.33 8.98
C PHE A 16 -51.46 13.00 9.75
N ASN A 17 -51.75 13.06 11.04
CA ASN A 17 -51.85 11.90 11.94
C ASN A 17 -50.55 11.09 12.08
N ILE A 18 -49.39 11.77 12.17
CA ILE A 18 -48.09 11.12 12.40
C ILE A 18 -48.06 10.36 13.73
N GLU A 19 -48.63 10.91 14.80
CA GLU A 19 -48.54 10.33 16.15
C GLU A 19 -49.11 8.90 16.19
N ASN A 20 -50.30 8.67 15.65
CA ASN A 20 -50.89 7.33 15.57
C ASN A 20 -50.09 6.40 14.64
N ARG A 21 -49.52 6.92 13.55
CA ARG A 21 -48.66 6.13 12.64
C ARG A 21 -47.36 5.71 13.33
N VAL A 22 -46.73 6.62 14.07
CA VAL A 22 -45.51 6.37 14.84
C VAL A 22 -45.80 5.38 15.95
N GLN A 23 -46.89 5.58 16.71
CA GLN A 23 -47.28 4.67 17.79
C GLN A 23 -47.54 3.25 17.28
N LYS A 24 -48.16 3.10 16.10
CA LYS A 24 -48.34 1.80 15.44
C LYS A 24 -47.01 1.14 15.05
N VAL A 25 -46.02 1.90 14.60
CA VAL A 25 -44.71 1.37 14.17
C VAL A 25 -43.79 1.08 15.35
N VAL A 26 -43.83 1.91 16.39
CA VAL A 26 -43.01 1.75 17.61
C VAL A 26 -43.55 0.64 18.51
N GLY A 27 -44.87 0.48 18.59
CA GLY A 27 -45.52 -0.59 19.34
C GLY A 27 -45.55 -1.94 18.61
N ALA A 28 -45.24 -1.97 17.32
CA ALA A 28 -45.07 -3.21 16.59
C ALA A 28 -43.76 -3.90 16.99
N GLU A 29 -43.79 -5.23 17.09
CA GLU A 29 -42.56 -6.01 17.29
C GLU A 29 -41.58 -5.74 16.14
N LYS A 30 -40.31 -5.53 16.49
CA LYS A 30 -39.26 -5.30 15.48
C LYS A 30 -39.20 -6.53 14.57
N PRO A 31 -39.08 -6.35 13.24
CA PRO A 31 -38.98 -7.48 12.33
C PRO A 31 -37.78 -8.35 12.72
N LYS A 32 -37.99 -9.68 12.73
CA LYS A 32 -36.90 -10.63 12.96
C LYS A 32 -35.82 -10.37 11.92
N SER A 33 -34.57 -10.25 12.37
CA SER A 33 -33.44 -10.07 11.47
C SER A 33 -33.38 -11.22 10.46
N ALA A 34 -32.97 -10.92 9.23
CA ALA A 34 -32.79 -11.93 8.21
C ALA A 34 -31.84 -13.04 8.74
N PRO A 35 -32.10 -14.31 8.40
CA PRO A 35 -31.18 -15.38 8.76
C PRO A 35 -29.81 -15.11 8.13
N ARG A 36 -28.75 -15.25 8.93
CA ARG A 36 -27.36 -15.11 8.46
C ARG A 36 -26.88 -16.37 7.75
N HIS A 37 -25.94 -16.18 6.83
CA HIS A 37 -25.30 -17.28 6.11
C HIS A 37 -24.54 -18.21 7.09
N PRO A 38 -24.49 -19.53 6.87
CA PRO A 38 -23.83 -20.48 7.77
C PRO A 38 -22.33 -20.22 8.01
N SER A 39 -21.64 -19.52 7.10
CA SER A 39 -20.25 -19.08 7.33
C SER A 39 -20.15 -18.12 8.52
N ASP A 40 -21.08 -17.19 8.62
CA ASP A 40 -21.04 -16.10 9.59
C ASP A 40 -21.35 -16.63 10.98
N GLN A 41 -22.26 -17.61 11.08
CA GLN A 41 -22.57 -18.29 12.34
C GLN A 41 -21.34 -18.98 12.96
N LYS A 42 -20.47 -19.57 12.14
CA LYS A 42 -19.21 -20.19 12.61
C LYS A 42 -18.22 -19.14 13.11
N TYR A 43 -18.16 -17.98 12.45
CA TYR A 43 -17.30 -16.88 12.87
C TYR A 43 -17.78 -16.29 14.20
N GLU A 44 -19.08 -16.06 14.35
CA GLU A 44 -19.67 -15.56 15.60
C GLU A 44 -19.51 -16.53 16.76
N ALA A 45 -19.65 -17.84 16.53
CA ALA A 45 -19.40 -18.84 17.57
C ALA A 45 -17.94 -18.82 18.03
N GLN A 46 -16.98 -18.67 17.11
CA GLN A 46 -15.56 -18.54 17.46
C GLN A 46 -15.27 -17.24 18.22
N VAL A 47 -15.86 -16.13 17.80
CA VAL A 47 -15.72 -14.82 18.46
C VAL A 47 -16.41 -14.81 19.83
N ALA A 48 -17.52 -15.54 20.01
CA ALA A 48 -18.21 -15.63 21.29
C ALA A 48 -17.48 -16.53 22.30
N VAL A 49 -16.85 -17.62 21.83
CA VAL A 49 -16.03 -18.52 22.67
C VAL A 49 -14.73 -17.85 23.09
N GLY A 50 -14.11 -17.08 22.18
CA GLY A 50 -13.04 -16.16 22.54
C GLY A 50 -13.61 -14.97 23.28
N LYS A 51 -13.77 -15.05 24.61
CA LYS A 51 -14.16 -13.96 25.53
C LYS A 51 -13.18 -12.77 25.49
N PHE A 52 -13.00 -12.14 24.34
CA PHE A 52 -12.39 -10.84 24.22
C PHE A 52 -13.51 -9.82 24.48
N SER A 53 -13.61 -9.38 25.73
CA SER A 53 -14.55 -8.33 26.14
C SER A 53 -14.19 -7.02 25.46
N PHE A 54 -14.66 -6.83 24.23
CA PHE A 54 -14.59 -5.56 23.51
C PHE A 54 -15.51 -4.49 24.15
N SER A 55 -16.51 -4.93 24.93
CA SER A 55 -17.50 -4.03 25.57
C SER A 55 -16.88 -3.03 26.55
N SER A 56 -15.78 -3.42 27.22
CA SER A 56 -15.07 -2.58 28.20
C SER A 56 -14.06 -1.60 27.58
N PHE A 57 -13.69 -1.78 26.30
CA PHE A 57 -12.75 -0.90 25.61
C PHE A 57 -13.44 0.27 24.89
N SER A 58 -14.69 0.09 24.45
CA SER A 58 -15.44 1.10 23.68
C SER A 58 -15.90 2.28 24.53
N SER A 59 -16.28 2.08 25.81
CA SER A 59 -16.82 3.17 26.63
C SER A 59 -15.80 4.26 27.01
N THR A 60 -14.53 3.90 27.17
CA THR A 60 -13.49 4.82 27.68
C THR A 60 -12.74 5.51 26.55
N VAL A 61 -12.49 4.81 25.44
CA VAL A 61 -11.74 5.34 24.29
C VAL A 61 -12.62 6.23 23.40
N GLU A 62 -13.91 5.93 23.26
CA GLU A 62 -14.79 6.69 22.36
C GLU A 62 -15.03 8.13 22.82
N ASN A 63 -14.99 8.43 24.12
CA ASN A 63 -15.25 9.79 24.61
C ASN A 63 -14.12 10.78 24.27
N SER A 64 -12.86 10.36 24.40
CA SER A 64 -11.71 11.21 24.07
C SER A 64 -11.63 11.46 22.56
N VAL A 65 -11.71 10.39 21.77
CA VAL A 65 -11.57 10.46 20.30
C VAL A 65 -12.78 11.17 19.65
N ARG A 66 -14.00 10.92 20.14
CA ARG A 66 -15.18 11.71 19.70
C ARG A 66 -15.01 13.18 20.03
N SER A 67 -14.56 13.52 21.25
CA SER A 67 -14.41 14.93 21.64
C SER A 67 -13.40 15.67 20.74
N SER A 68 -12.27 15.03 20.39
CA SER A 68 -11.28 15.60 19.48
C SER A 68 -11.80 15.77 18.06
N LEU A 69 -12.61 14.83 17.57
CA LEU A 69 -13.21 14.90 16.24
C LEU A 69 -14.33 15.96 16.15
N THR A 70 -15.07 16.17 17.24
CA THR A 70 -16.15 17.19 17.29
C THR A 70 -15.62 18.62 17.48
N ARG A 71 -14.41 18.79 18.01
CA ARG A 71 -13.85 20.12 18.33
C ARG A 71 -13.28 20.86 17.12
N THR A 72 -13.06 20.19 15.99
CA THR A 72 -12.38 20.76 14.81
C THR A 72 -13.28 21.05 13.61
N LEU A 73 -14.59 21.25 13.79
CA LEU A 73 -15.48 21.64 12.70
C LEU A 73 -16.29 22.89 13.07
N PHE A 74 -15.58 24.01 13.31
CA PHE A 74 -16.17 25.32 13.06
C PHE A 74 -16.19 25.51 11.54
N LEU A 75 -17.28 25.06 10.91
CA LEU A 75 -17.56 25.37 9.52
C LEU A 75 -17.98 26.85 9.46
N SER A 76 -17.00 27.75 9.37
CA SER A 76 -17.27 29.15 9.04
C SER A 76 -17.74 29.17 7.60
N SER A 77 -19.06 29.28 7.41
CA SER A 77 -19.68 29.48 6.11
C SER A 77 -19.38 30.90 5.63
N HIS A 78 -18.13 31.17 5.27
CA HIS A 78 -17.84 32.23 4.33
C HIS A 78 -18.41 31.74 3.01
N SER A 79 -19.54 32.33 2.59
CA SER A 79 -20.01 32.22 1.23
C SER A 79 -18.95 32.86 0.34
N VAL A 80 -17.96 32.06 -0.08
CA VAL A 80 -17.11 32.43 -1.21
C VAL A 80 -18.08 32.70 -2.36
N PRO A 81 -18.10 33.90 -2.96
CA PRO A 81 -18.93 34.14 -4.12
C PRO A 81 -18.57 33.08 -5.15
N LEU A 82 -19.59 32.34 -5.57
CA LEU A 82 -19.49 31.25 -6.53
C LEU A 82 -18.73 31.82 -7.74
N GLN A 83 -17.45 31.45 -7.88
CA GLN A 83 -16.72 31.74 -9.09
C GLN A 83 -17.55 31.09 -10.21
N PRO A 84 -17.91 31.84 -11.28
CA PRO A 84 -18.66 31.26 -12.38
C PRO A 84 -17.87 30.03 -12.83
N GLU A 85 -18.52 28.85 -12.74
CA GLU A 85 -17.96 27.65 -13.35
C GLU A 85 -17.61 28.03 -14.79
N PRO A 86 -16.38 27.78 -15.26
CA PRO A 86 -16.07 28.03 -16.66
C PRO A 86 -17.11 27.26 -17.47
N GLU A 87 -17.86 28.00 -18.29
CA GLU A 87 -18.86 27.43 -19.18
C GLU A 87 -18.25 26.24 -19.91
N LYS A 88 -19.07 25.19 -20.12
CA LYS A 88 -18.70 23.87 -20.64
C LYS A 88 -18.10 23.89 -22.05
N ALA A 89 -16.99 24.59 -22.24
CA ALA A 89 -16.20 24.62 -23.44
C ALA A 89 -14.96 23.74 -23.20
N GLU A 90 -14.89 22.65 -23.95
CA GLU A 90 -13.62 22.01 -24.35
C GLU A 90 -12.79 21.32 -23.27
N ARG A 91 -13.41 20.65 -22.28
CA ARG A 91 -12.67 19.59 -21.56
C ARG A 91 -12.46 18.40 -22.49
N VAL A 92 -11.33 18.38 -23.19
CA VAL A 92 -10.85 17.23 -23.97
C VAL A 92 -10.79 16.00 -23.06
N LEU A 93 -11.31 14.88 -23.56
CA LEU A 93 -11.17 13.60 -22.87
C LEU A 93 -9.67 13.29 -22.67
N PRO A 94 -9.28 12.72 -21.53
CA PRO A 94 -7.90 12.30 -21.32
C PRO A 94 -7.50 11.30 -22.43
N GLN A 95 -6.57 11.70 -23.30
CA GLN A 95 -6.10 10.88 -24.42
C GLN A 95 -4.95 9.94 -24.04
N SER A 96 -4.38 10.08 -22.84
CA SER A 96 -3.29 9.23 -22.41
C SER A 96 -3.77 7.79 -22.22
N ARG A 97 -3.24 6.88 -23.06
CA ARG A 97 -3.38 5.43 -22.92
C ARG A 97 -2.18 4.80 -22.22
N GLN A 98 -1.29 5.59 -21.63
CA GLN A 98 -0.09 5.07 -20.99
C GLN A 98 -0.50 4.24 -19.77
N SER A 99 -0.05 2.99 -19.75
CA SER A 99 -0.11 2.18 -18.54
C SER A 99 0.78 2.84 -17.49
N TRP A 100 0.27 2.95 -16.26
CA TRP A 100 1.11 3.33 -15.12
C TRP A 100 2.33 2.42 -15.05
N GLN A 101 3.51 3.00 -14.79
CA GLN A 101 4.72 2.23 -14.57
C GLN A 101 4.49 1.31 -13.38
N GLN A 102 4.67 0.00 -13.61
CA GLN A 102 4.60 -0.97 -12.52
C GLN A 102 5.83 -0.81 -11.65
N TYR A 103 5.63 -0.44 -10.40
CA TYR A 103 6.70 -0.39 -9.40
C TYR A 103 7.10 -1.81 -9.00
N GLN A 104 8.40 -2.04 -8.78
CA GLN A 104 8.96 -3.35 -8.42
C GLN A 104 8.26 -3.99 -7.21
N TYR A 105 7.82 -3.15 -6.26
CA TYR A 105 7.14 -3.58 -5.04
C TYR A 105 5.63 -3.24 -5.03
N GLY A 106 5.06 -2.83 -6.17
CA GLY A 106 3.63 -2.54 -6.30
C GLY A 106 3.15 -1.25 -5.62
N TYR A 107 4.04 -0.43 -5.07
CA TYR A 107 3.71 0.86 -4.47
C TYR A 107 4.64 1.97 -4.99
N TYR A 108 4.15 3.21 -4.97
CA TYR A 108 4.94 4.39 -5.36
C TYR A 108 5.98 4.71 -4.29
N GLU A 109 7.26 4.71 -4.66
CA GLU A 109 8.34 5.12 -3.77
C GLU A 109 8.53 6.63 -3.80
N PRO A 110 8.74 7.28 -2.64
CA PRO A 110 9.06 8.70 -2.60
C PRO A 110 10.45 8.96 -3.21
N GLU A 111 10.58 10.06 -3.96
CA GLU A 111 11.88 10.45 -4.55
C GLU A 111 12.90 10.86 -3.49
N THR A 112 12.46 11.54 -2.43
CA THR A 112 13.32 11.98 -1.32
C THR A 112 12.94 11.24 -0.05
N VAL A 113 13.89 10.48 0.50
CA VAL A 113 13.73 9.74 1.75
C VAL A 113 14.23 10.59 2.91
N GLN A 114 13.41 10.69 3.97
CA GLN A 114 13.76 11.43 5.17
C GLN A 114 14.82 10.66 5.99
N PRO A 115 15.74 11.35 6.69
CA PRO A 115 16.74 10.70 7.53
C PRO A 115 16.08 9.83 8.61
N GLY A 116 16.69 8.68 8.90
CA GLY A 116 16.14 7.69 9.84
C GLY A 116 14.97 6.86 9.28
N ARG A 117 14.59 7.04 8.01
CA ARG A 117 13.61 6.19 7.31
C ARG A 117 14.26 5.55 6.10
N ILE A 118 13.71 4.43 5.67
CA ILE A 118 14.12 3.72 4.44
C ILE A 118 12.90 3.24 3.67
N THR A 119 13.03 3.14 2.35
CA THR A 119 12.03 2.47 1.51
C THR A 119 12.19 0.96 1.55
N LEU A 120 11.19 0.20 1.10
CA LEU A 120 11.30 -1.26 1.03
C LEU A 120 12.44 -1.68 0.10
N ARG A 121 12.60 -1.00 -1.04
CA ARG A 121 13.73 -1.23 -1.95
C ARG A 121 15.08 -1.08 -1.24
N GLN A 122 15.27 0.01 -0.51
CA GLN A 122 16.50 0.24 0.24
C GLN A 122 16.68 -0.80 1.36
N ALA A 123 15.61 -1.17 2.05
CA ALA A 123 15.65 -2.20 3.10
C ALA A 123 16.08 -3.57 2.54
N THR A 124 15.53 -3.98 1.39
CA THR A 124 15.91 -5.22 0.72
C THR A 124 17.38 -5.22 0.26
N GLN A 125 17.87 -4.07 -0.23
CA GLN A 125 19.27 -3.90 -0.63
C GLN A 125 20.19 -3.97 0.59
N LEU A 126 19.86 -3.27 1.67
CA LEU A 126 20.63 -3.30 2.92
C LEU A 126 20.80 -4.73 3.45
N VAL A 127 19.73 -5.53 3.45
CA VAL A 127 19.80 -6.93 3.89
C VAL A 127 20.63 -7.78 2.92
N SER A 128 20.50 -7.54 1.61
CA SER A 128 21.29 -8.23 0.58
C SER A 128 22.79 -7.93 0.70
N ASP A 129 23.16 -6.66 0.86
CA ASP A 129 24.54 -6.21 0.95
C ASP A 129 25.21 -6.74 2.23
N GLY A 130 24.49 -6.69 3.36
CA GLY A 130 24.95 -7.27 4.62
C GLY A 130 25.10 -8.79 4.58
N ALA A 131 24.33 -9.48 3.74
CA ALA A 131 24.46 -10.92 3.52
C ALA A 131 25.59 -11.29 2.56
N ALA A 132 25.85 -10.44 1.54
CA ALA A 132 26.88 -10.69 0.54
C ALA A 132 28.29 -10.56 1.13
N ASP A 133 28.61 -9.42 1.74
CA ASP A 133 29.95 -9.11 2.25
C ASP A 133 29.89 -8.49 3.66
N PRO A 134 29.74 -9.31 4.72
CA PRO A 134 29.63 -8.79 6.09
C PRO A 134 30.89 -8.05 6.59
N ALA A 135 32.06 -8.31 5.98
CA ALA A 135 33.30 -7.62 6.31
C ALA A 135 33.37 -6.19 5.73
N ARG A 136 32.77 -6.00 4.54
CA ARG A 136 32.73 -4.69 3.87
C ARG A 136 31.56 -3.86 4.36
N PHE A 137 30.39 -4.47 4.50
CA PHE A 137 29.17 -3.82 4.94
C PHE A 137 28.99 -3.97 6.44
N THR A 138 29.86 -3.30 7.20
CA THR A 138 29.69 -3.18 8.64
C THR A 138 28.39 -2.40 8.95
N PRO A 139 27.73 -2.66 10.09
CA PRO A 139 26.51 -1.95 10.45
C PRO A 139 26.71 -0.43 10.57
N GLU A 140 27.93 0.01 10.85
CA GLU A 140 28.30 1.43 10.89
C GLU A 140 28.38 2.04 9.48
N ALA A 141 28.95 1.30 8.51
CA ALA A 141 29.01 1.74 7.12
C ALA A 141 27.61 1.84 6.50
N LEU A 142 26.75 0.84 6.75
CA LEU A 142 25.37 0.83 6.29
C LEU A 142 24.52 1.93 6.94
N ALA A 143 24.71 2.18 8.24
CA ALA A 143 24.06 3.27 8.94
C ALA A 143 24.40 4.64 8.32
N ALA A 144 25.67 4.87 7.97
CA ALA A 144 26.11 6.08 7.29
C ALA A 144 25.55 6.20 5.86
N GLN A 145 25.51 5.11 5.11
CA GLN A 145 25.02 5.09 3.73
C GLN A 145 23.52 5.42 3.62
N TYR A 146 22.70 4.89 4.54
CA TYR A 146 21.24 5.05 4.52
C TYR A 146 20.73 6.09 5.53
N GLY A 147 21.60 6.77 6.28
CA GLY A 147 21.21 7.76 7.29
C GLY A 147 20.38 7.16 8.43
N LEU A 148 20.70 5.93 8.84
CA LEU A 148 20.02 5.18 9.90
C LEU A 148 20.84 5.18 11.21
N ARG A 149 20.21 4.78 12.31
CA ARG A 149 20.92 4.51 13.56
C ARG A 149 21.58 3.13 13.50
N VAL A 150 22.77 3.02 14.07
CA VAL A 150 23.54 1.76 14.09
C VAL A 150 22.77 0.63 14.79
N GLU A 151 22.03 0.95 15.85
CA GLU A 151 21.20 0.00 16.60
C GLU A 151 20.08 -0.60 15.75
N ASP A 152 19.44 0.23 14.94
CA ASP A 152 18.35 -0.17 14.05
C ASP A 152 18.91 -1.09 12.95
N VAL A 153 20.04 -0.73 12.35
CA VAL A 153 20.71 -1.56 11.33
C VAL A 153 21.10 -2.92 11.90
N ARG A 154 21.68 -2.97 13.12
CA ARG A 154 22.00 -4.25 13.80
C ARG A 154 20.75 -5.10 14.02
N SER A 155 19.65 -4.47 14.41
CA SER A 155 18.37 -5.16 14.62
C SER A 155 17.80 -5.70 13.31
N VAL A 156 17.87 -4.92 12.24
CA VAL A 156 17.44 -5.32 10.90
C VAL A 156 18.24 -6.54 10.43
N LEU A 157 19.56 -6.47 10.45
CA LEU A 157 20.42 -7.58 10.02
C LEU A 157 20.22 -8.86 10.86
N LYS A 158 19.91 -8.72 12.16
CA LYS A 158 19.71 -9.87 13.06
C LYS A 158 18.35 -10.54 12.85
N TYR A 159 17.28 -9.77 12.70
CA TYR A 159 15.90 -10.28 12.74
C TYR A 159 15.27 -10.46 11.36
N PHE A 160 15.68 -9.74 10.32
CA PHE A 160 15.09 -9.80 8.98
C PHE A 160 15.70 -10.90 8.08
N LYS A 161 15.90 -12.10 8.65
CA LYS A 161 16.40 -13.29 7.93
C LYS A 161 15.53 -13.73 6.73
N PRO A 162 14.19 -13.62 6.75
CA PRO A 162 13.37 -14.06 5.60
C PRO A 162 13.67 -13.32 4.29
N PHE A 163 14.29 -12.14 4.37
CA PHE A 163 14.67 -11.33 3.21
C PHE A 163 16.10 -11.62 2.73
N GLN A 164 16.81 -12.55 3.36
CA GLN A 164 18.11 -13.01 2.85
C GLN A 164 17.88 -13.79 1.56
N VAL A 165 18.31 -13.20 0.45
CA VAL A 165 18.30 -13.87 -0.84
C VAL A 165 19.39 -14.94 -0.81
N TYR A 166 18.98 -16.19 -0.60
CA TYR A 166 19.86 -17.33 -0.79
C TYR A 166 20.10 -17.49 -2.29
N THR A 167 21.24 -17.01 -2.77
CA THR A 167 21.71 -17.33 -4.12
C THR A 167 22.40 -18.70 -4.02
N PRO A 168 21.75 -19.79 -4.46
CA PRO A 168 22.42 -21.08 -4.39
C PRO A 168 23.62 -21.04 -5.35
N GLU A 169 24.78 -21.50 -4.91
CA GLU A 169 26.03 -21.59 -5.70
C GLU A 169 25.94 -22.59 -6.87
N VAL A 170 24.74 -22.95 -7.31
CA VAL A 170 24.58 -23.81 -8.47
C VAL A 170 24.78 -22.94 -9.68
N ASP A 171 25.91 -23.14 -10.35
CA ASP A 171 26.21 -22.73 -11.71
C ASP A 171 24.92 -22.62 -12.54
N LEU A 172 24.32 -21.44 -12.57
CA LEU A 172 23.11 -21.18 -13.36
C LEU A 172 23.41 -21.50 -14.83
N ALA A 173 24.67 -21.37 -15.24
CA ALA A 173 25.20 -21.78 -16.53
C ALA A 173 25.15 -23.31 -16.79
N GLU A 174 25.25 -24.14 -15.76
CA GLU A 174 25.10 -25.61 -15.86
C GLU A 174 23.64 -26.02 -15.91
N LYS A 175 22.77 -25.41 -15.09
CA LYS A 175 21.33 -25.66 -15.09
C LYS A 175 20.64 -25.17 -16.38
N LEU A 176 21.06 -24.02 -16.90
CA LEU A 176 20.53 -23.44 -18.14
C LEU A 176 21.22 -24.02 -19.39
N GLY A 177 22.15 -24.97 -19.24
CA GLY A 177 22.82 -25.65 -20.36
C GLY A 177 23.61 -24.70 -21.28
N VAL A 178 23.90 -23.48 -20.84
CA VAL A 178 24.51 -22.42 -21.68
C VAL A 178 25.92 -22.81 -22.11
N LYS A 179 26.66 -23.55 -21.24
CA LYS A 179 27.97 -24.14 -21.59
C LYS A 179 27.84 -25.10 -22.79
N LYS A 180 26.82 -25.97 -22.80
CA LYS A 180 26.55 -26.93 -23.89
C LYS A 180 26.09 -26.24 -25.18
N LEU A 181 25.27 -25.20 -25.08
CA LEU A 181 24.83 -24.43 -26.26
C LEU A 181 25.98 -23.66 -26.91
N LYS A 182 26.88 -23.07 -26.11
CA LYS A 182 28.07 -22.38 -26.61
C LYS A 182 29.05 -23.33 -27.29
N GLU A 183 29.13 -24.57 -26.81
CA GLU A 183 29.94 -25.63 -27.42
C GLU A 183 29.31 -26.17 -28.71
N ALA A 184 27.99 -26.36 -28.74
CA ALA A 184 27.25 -26.77 -29.94
C ALA A 184 27.24 -25.71 -31.06
N LEU A 185 27.26 -24.42 -30.70
CA LEU A 185 27.33 -23.30 -31.63
C LEU A 185 28.77 -22.96 -32.05
N ARG A 186 29.78 -23.65 -31.50
CA ARG A 186 31.17 -23.47 -31.90
C ARG A 186 31.39 -24.13 -33.25
N ILE A 187 31.30 -23.35 -34.32
CA ILE A 187 31.62 -23.78 -35.68
C ILE A 187 33.12 -24.19 -35.70
N PRO A 188 33.46 -25.44 -36.05
CA PRO A 188 34.85 -25.86 -36.14
C PRO A 188 35.53 -25.12 -37.29
N GLY A 189 36.36 -24.12 -36.96
CA GLY A 189 37.14 -23.36 -37.95
C GLY A 189 37.25 -21.85 -37.70
N LEU A 190 36.45 -21.27 -36.80
CA LEU A 190 36.56 -19.85 -36.47
C LEU A 190 37.31 -19.66 -35.13
N GLN A 191 38.64 -19.54 -35.19
CA GLN A 191 39.40 -19.04 -34.05
C GLN A 191 39.23 -17.51 -34.00
N THR A 192 38.65 -17.00 -32.90
CA THR A 192 38.72 -15.56 -32.61
C THR A 192 40.07 -15.26 -31.99
N ASP A 193 40.96 -14.68 -32.81
CA ASP A 193 42.31 -14.23 -32.43
C ASP A 193 42.25 -13.13 -31.35
N GLN A 194 42.17 -13.52 -30.07
CA GLN A 194 42.37 -12.58 -28.96
C GLN A 194 43.85 -12.33 -28.64
N THR A 195 44.77 -12.94 -29.38
CA THR A 195 46.22 -12.70 -29.30
C THR A 195 46.65 -11.38 -29.95
N GLN A 196 45.83 -10.76 -30.79
CA GLN A 196 46.19 -9.52 -31.53
C GLN A 196 46.00 -8.22 -30.73
N VAL A 197 45.21 -8.22 -29.64
CA VAL A 197 44.92 -6.97 -28.89
C VAL A 197 46.04 -6.60 -27.89
N LYS A 198 46.76 -7.59 -27.35
CA LYS A 198 47.88 -7.32 -26.42
C LYS A 198 49.15 -6.81 -27.09
N ALA A 199 49.32 -7.01 -28.41
CA ALA A 199 50.50 -6.55 -29.13
C ALA A 199 50.42 -5.07 -29.56
N LYS A 200 49.22 -4.46 -29.58
CA LYS A 200 49.02 -3.07 -30.03
C LYS A 200 49.04 -2.03 -28.90
N ALA A 201 49.16 -2.45 -27.64
CA ALA A 201 49.22 -1.57 -26.46
C ALA A 201 50.64 -1.41 -25.88
N LEU A 202 51.67 -1.92 -26.58
CA LEU A 202 53.09 -1.77 -26.19
C LEU A 202 53.89 -0.91 -27.17
N LEU A 203 53.23 -0.18 -28.08
CA LEU A 203 53.87 0.67 -29.09
C LEU A 203 53.22 2.06 -29.25
N GLU A 204 52.58 2.56 -28.20
CA GLU A 204 52.32 4.00 -28.00
C GLU A 204 52.73 4.43 -26.60
#